data_AF-A0A2N3AMQ8-F1
#
_entry.id   AF-A0A2N3AMQ8-F1
#
_cell.length_a   1.000
_cell.length_b   1.000
_cell.length_c   1.000
_cell.angle_alpha   90.00
_cell.angle_beta   90.00
_cell.angle_gamma   90.00
#
_symmetry.space_group_name_H-M   'P 1'
#
loop_
_entity.id
_entity.type
_entity.pdbx_description
1 polymer ?
#
loop_
_entity_poly.entity_id
_entity_poly.type
_entity_poly.pdbx_seq_one_letter_code
_entity_poly.pdbx_strand_id
1 'polypeptide(L)'
;MKDETIICRCEDVTWGEIRQALEKGYTTLDEIKRITRAGMGRCQGTTCRRIRLREIAKFCHKGIEEITIPTFRPPTKPIKLGTLASDKDD
;
A
#
# COMPACT_ATOMS: atom_id res chain seq x y z
N MET A 1 7.07 16.63 -3.16
CA MET A 1 5.72 16.40 -3.72
C MET A 1 4.76 17.33 -2.99
N LYS A 2 3.69 17.82 -3.63
CA LYS A 2 2.71 18.67 -2.93
C LYS A 2 1.85 17.82 -1.98
N ASP A 3 1.43 18.36 -0.84
CA ASP A 3 0.67 17.61 0.16
C ASP A 3 -0.67 17.07 -0.39
N GLU A 4 -1.34 17.80 -1.29
CA GLU A 4 -2.59 17.40 -1.97
C GLU A 4 -2.44 16.25 -2.99
N THR A 5 -1.22 15.80 -3.28
CA THR A 5 -0.98 14.80 -4.33
C THR A 5 -1.54 13.45 -3.90
N ILE A 6 -2.48 12.88 -4.65
CA ILE A 6 -3.04 11.56 -4.37
C ILE A 6 -1.99 10.46 -4.64
N ILE A 7 -1.65 9.72 -3.60
CA ILE A 7 -0.74 8.56 -3.65
C ILE A 7 -1.54 7.27 -3.83
N CYS A 8 -2.65 7.10 -3.09
CA CYS A 8 -3.49 5.92 -3.19
C CYS A 8 -4.90 6.27 -3.64
N ARG A 9 -5.15 6.17 -4.94
CA ARG A 9 -6.48 6.39 -5.54
C ARG A 9 -7.60 5.51 -4.98
N CYS A 10 -7.29 4.33 -4.42
CA CYS A 10 -8.35 3.43 -3.95
C CYS A 10 -8.89 3.81 -2.57
N GLU A 11 -8.09 4.50 -1.76
CA GLU A 11 -8.45 4.90 -0.39
C GLU A 11 -8.37 6.43 -0.24
N ASP A 12 -8.25 7.15 -1.36
CA ASP A 12 -8.09 8.61 -1.45
C ASP A 12 -7.00 9.22 -0.55
N VAL A 13 -5.90 8.48 -0.35
CA VAL A 13 -4.78 8.90 0.50
C VAL A 13 -3.83 9.83 -0.26
N THR A 14 -3.56 10.98 0.34
CA THR A 14 -2.66 12.03 -0.14
C THR A 14 -1.21 11.84 0.34
N TRP A 15 -0.27 12.56 -0.29
CA TRP A 15 1.11 12.63 0.17
C TRP A 15 1.21 13.26 1.56
N GLY A 16 0.43 14.30 1.84
CA GLY A 16 0.42 14.98 3.14
C GLY A 16 0.14 14.02 4.29
N GLU A 17 -0.84 13.13 4.14
CA GLU A 17 -1.18 12.12 5.14
C GLU A 17 -0.05 11.10 5.36
N ILE A 18 0.63 10.67 4.29
CA ILE A 18 1.77 9.75 4.39
C ILE A 18 2.96 10.46 5.05
N ARG A 19 3.22 11.72 4.69
CA ARG A 19 4.28 12.54 5.30
C ARG A 19 4.05 12.73 6.80
N GLN A 20 2.82 13.02 7.21
CA GLN A 20 2.46 13.12 8.63
C GLN A 20 2.70 11.80 9.39
N ALA A 21 2.44 10.64 8.75
CA ALA A 21 2.75 9.35 9.36
C ALA A 21 4.26 9.13 9.48
N LEU A 22 5.04 9.52 8.46
CA LEU A 22 6.50 9.45 8.51
C LEU A 22 7.10 10.34 9.62
N GLU A 23 6.58 11.55 9.78
CA GLU A 23 6.98 12.48 10.84
C GLU A 23 6.65 11.96 12.26
N LYS A 24 5.63 11.12 12.39
CA LYS A 24 5.30 10.39 13.63
C LYS A 24 6.20 9.18 13.90
N GLY A 25 7.13 8.86 12.99
CA GLY A 25 8.09 7.77 13.13
C GLY A 25 7.70 6.45 12.45
N TYR A 26 6.59 6.40 11.71
CA TYR A 26 6.21 5.21 10.94
C TYR A 26 7.04 5.13 9.66
N THR A 27 7.99 4.21 9.59
CA THR A 27 9.03 4.19 8.53
C THR A 27 9.00 2.94 7.66
N THR A 28 8.05 2.03 7.87
CA THR A 28 7.87 0.85 7.04
C THR A 28 6.63 0.93 6.16
N LEU A 29 6.62 0.20 5.04
CA LEU A 29 5.43 0.09 4.18
C LEU A 29 4.21 -0.47 4.93
N ASP A 30 4.44 -1.39 5.87
CA ASP A 30 3.38 -2.07 6.60
C ASP A 30 2.76 -1.16 7.67
N GLU A 31 3.57 -0.35 8.35
CA GLU A 31 3.08 0.69 9.27
C GLU A 31 2.29 1.75 8.51
N ILE A 32 2.84 2.30 7.42
CA ILE A 32 2.13 3.28 6.59
C ILE A 32 0.82 2.70 6.07
N LYS A 33 0.81 1.44 5.63
CA LYS A 33 -0.40 0.72 5.23
C LYS A 33 -1.42 0.64 6.36
N ARG A 34 -1.02 0.33 7.59
CA ARG A 34 -1.94 0.21 8.76
C ARG A 34 -2.50 1.56 9.20
N ILE A 35 -1.68 2.61 9.20
CA ILE A 35 -2.07 3.94 9.68
C ILE A 35 -2.92 4.68 8.65
N THR A 36 -2.52 4.66 7.38
CA THR A 36 -3.17 5.45 6.32
C THR A 36 -4.13 4.64 5.46
N ARG A 37 -4.19 3.31 5.64
CA ARG A 37 -4.89 2.36 4.77
C ARG A 37 -4.36 2.28 3.33
N ALA A 38 -3.34 3.06 2.96
CA ALA A 38 -2.80 3.06 1.60
C ALA A 38 -2.40 1.63 1.18
N GLY A 39 -2.94 1.18 0.04
CA GLY A 39 -2.73 -0.16 -0.49
C GLY A 39 -3.64 -1.26 0.08
N MET A 40 -4.61 -0.93 0.93
CA MET A 40 -5.67 -1.87 1.36
C MET A 40 -6.89 -1.90 0.44
N GLY A 41 -7.03 -0.93 -0.49
CA GLY A 41 -8.17 -0.87 -1.40
C GLY A 41 -8.16 -1.93 -2.50
N ARG A 42 -9.11 -1.84 -3.45
CA ARG A 42 -9.32 -2.87 -4.50
C ARG A 42 -8.08 -3.26 -5.31
N CYS A 43 -7.13 -2.36 -5.48
CA CYS A 43 -5.89 -2.64 -6.21
C CYS A 43 -4.81 -3.37 -5.40
N GLN A 44 -5.01 -3.56 -4.08
CA GLN A 44 -4.05 -4.21 -3.16
C GLN A 44 -2.64 -3.61 -3.24
N GLY A 45 -2.56 -2.29 -3.41
CA GLY A 45 -1.29 -1.55 -3.47
C GLY A 45 -0.53 -1.68 -4.80
N THR A 46 -1.11 -2.26 -5.84
CA THR A 46 -0.44 -2.44 -7.14
C THR A 46 0.10 -1.13 -7.73
N THR A 47 -0.66 -0.04 -7.60
CA THR A 47 -0.28 1.27 -8.15
C THR A 47 0.57 2.09 -7.18
N CYS A 48 0.19 2.15 -5.90
CA CYS A 48 0.81 3.05 -4.93
C CYS A 48 2.03 2.47 -4.20
N ARG A 49 2.27 1.15 -4.22
CA ARG A 49 3.36 0.52 -3.44
C ARG A 49 4.74 1.06 -3.80
N ARG A 50 5.08 1.13 -5.10
CA ARG A 50 6.38 1.62 -5.56
C ARG A 50 6.59 3.10 -5.23
N ILE A 51 5.53 3.90 -5.33
CA ILE A 51 5.56 5.32 -5.01
C ILE A 51 5.87 5.49 -3.52
N ARG A 52 5.10 4.82 -2.65
CA ARG A 52 5.33 4.85 -1.20
C ARG A 52 6.72 4.37 -0.81
N LEU A 53 7.16 3.24 -1.36
CA LEU A 53 8.50 2.70 -1.10
C LEU A 53 9.59 3.72 -1.39
N ARG A 54 9.51 4.39 -2.56
CA ARG A 54 10.45 5.43 -2.96
C ARG A 54 10.42 6.63 -2.01
N GLU A 55 9.24 7.12 -1.64
CA GLU A 55 9.13 8.30 -0.79
C GLU A 55 9.53 8.02 0.67
N ILE A 56 9.25 6.82 1.18
CA ILE A 56 9.74 6.37 2.50
C ILE A 56 11.27 6.27 2.49
N ALA A 57 11.87 5.68 1.43
CA ALA A 57 13.34 5.59 1.28
C ALA A 57 14.00 6.96 1.29
N LYS A 58 13.44 7.91 0.53
CA LYS A 58 13.90 9.29 0.51
C LYS A 58 13.79 9.97 1.87
N PHE A 59 12.66 9.78 2.57
CA PHE A 59 12.46 10.40 3.88
C PHE A 59 13.41 9.83 4.94
N CYS A 60 13.68 8.53 4.90
CA CYS A 60 14.55 7.86 5.87
C CYS A 60 16.05 7.93 5.52
N HIS A 61 16.40 8.47 4.34
CA HIS A 61 17.77 8.46 3.80
C HIS A 61 18.39 7.05 3.73
N LYS A 62 17.57 6.04 3.37
CA LYS A 62 17.97 4.63 3.28
C LYS A 62 17.87 4.11 1.85
N GLY A 63 18.60 3.04 1.57
CA GLY A 63 18.40 2.24 0.37
C GLY A 63 16.98 1.69 0.29
N ILE A 64 16.46 1.49 -0.92
CA ILE A 64 15.11 0.90 -1.12
C ILE A 64 15.08 -0.54 -0.60
N GLU A 65 16.21 -1.23 -0.70
CA GLU A 65 16.47 -2.59 -0.22
C GLU A 65 16.36 -2.74 1.29
N GLU A 66 16.57 -1.65 2.05
CA GLU A 66 16.45 -1.66 3.51
C GLU A 66 15.01 -1.61 4.00
N ILE A 67 14.06 -1.22 3.13
CA ILE A 67 12.65 -1.12 3.50
C ILE A 67 11.93 -2.43 3.23
N THR A 68 11.41 -3.03 4.30
CA THR A 68 10.66 -4.28 4.21
C THR A 68 9.39 -4.15 3.37
N ILE A 69 9.23 -5.08 2.43
CA ILE A 69 8.04 -5.17 1.58
C ILE A 69 7.02 -6.11 2.26
N PRO A 70 5.72 -5.76 2.29
CA PRO A 70 4.68 -6.62 2.85
C PRO A 70 4.56 -7.96 2.12
N THR A 71 4.09 -8.98 2.84
CA THR A 71 3.77 -10.29 2.24
C THR A 71 2.66 -10.17 1.20
N PHE A 72 2.84 -10.89 0.08
CA PHE A 72 1.79 -11.07 -0.91
C PHE A 72 0.83 -12.17 -0.44
N ARG A 73 -0.47 -11.92 -0.55
CA ARG A 73 -1.51 -12.85 -0.13
C ARG A 73 -2.44 -13.17 -1.31
N PRO A 74 -2.78 -14.45 -1.54
CA PRO A 74 -3.77 -14.81 -2.54
C PRO A 74 -5.18 -14.38 -2.08
N PRO A 75 -6.11 -14.15 -3.02
CA PRO A 75 -5.94 -14.12 -4.48
C PRO A 75 -5.37 -12.78 -4.99
N THR A 76 -4.53 -12.83 -6.02
CA THR A 76 -3.89 -11.62 -6.61
C THR A 76 -4.89 -10.61 -7.16
N LYS A 77 -6.02 -11.09 -7.69
CA LYS A 77 -7.15 -10.27 -8.12
C LYS A 77 -8.38 -10.69 -7.32
N PRO A 78 -9.27 -9.74 -6.97
CA PRO A 78 -10.53 -10.09 -6.35
C PRO A 78 -11.33 -11.05 -7.25
N ILE A 79 -11.77 -12.16 -6.68
CA ILE A 79 -12.64 -13.15 -7.31
C ILE A 79 -13.96 -13.20 -6.53
N LYS A 80 -15.05 -13.53 -7.23
CA LYS A 80 -16.37 -13.66 -6.58
C LYS A 80 -16.35 -14.88 -5.65
N LEU A 81 -16.95 -14.76 -4.47
CA LEU A 81 -17.08 -15.88 -3.53
C LEU A 81 -17.83 -17.07 -4.16
N GLY A 82 -18.84 -16.83 -4.98
CA GLY A 82 -19.54 -17.89 -5.71
C GLY A 82 -18.65 -18.67 -6.68
N THR A 83 -17.57 -18.08 -7.19
CA THR A 83 -16.58 -18.81 -8.00
C THR A 83 -15.72 -19.75 -7.14
N LEU A 84 -15.49 -19.41 -5.87
CA LEU A 84 -14.77 -20.27 -4.92
C LEU A 84 -15.66 -21.36 -4.34
N ALA A 85 -16.95 -21.10 -4.19
CA ALA A 85 -17.92 -22.04 -3.63
C ALA A 85 -18.54 -22.99 -4.67
N SER A 86 -18.33 -22.73 -5.97
CA SER A 86 -18.79 -23.62 -7.04
C SER A 86 -17.80 -24.76 -7.19
N ASP A 87 -18.17 -25.95 -6.70
CA ASP A 87 -17.55 -27.20 -7.11
C ASP A 87 -17.95 -27.42 -8.57
N LYS A 88 -17.07 -27.10 -9.52
CA LYS A 88 -17.23 -27.60 -10.89
C LYS A 88 -16.71 -29.04 -10.93
N ASP A 89 -17.47 -29.93 -10.32
CA ASP A 89 -17.35 -31.39 -10.41
C ASP A 89 -18.72 -32.01 -10.80
N ASP A 90 -19.50 -31.32 -11.64
CA ASP A 90 -20.63 -31.86 -12.42
C ASP A 90 -20.61 -31.30 -13.85
#